data_AF-F4WVW3-F1
#
_entry.id   AF-F4WVW3-F1
#
_cell.length_a   1.000
_cell.length_b   1.000
_cell.length_c   1.000
_cell.angle_alpha   90.00
_cell.angle_beta   90.00
_cell.angle_gamma   90.00
#
_symmetry.space_group_name_H-M   'P 1'
#
loop_
_entity.id
_entity.type
_entity.pdbx_description
1 polymer ?
#
loop_
_entity_poly.entity_id
_entity_poly.type
_entity_poly.pdbx_seq_one_letter_code
_entity_poly.pdbx_strand_id
1 'polypeptide(L)'
;MSVYEPNSRHLREVLIFCFNMKKSAAHRMLSNTYGEAAISERTCREWFQRFKNGDFEIEDRHSGGREKVFEDAELEALLDQDSCQN
;
A
#
# COMPACT_ATOMS: atom_id res chain seq x y z
N MET A 1 1.51 -25.84 4.20
CA MET A 1 0.70 -25.03 3.25
C MET A 1 1.26 -23.63 3.30
N SER A 2 1.71 -23.07 2.18
CA SER A 2 2.01 -21.63 2.13
C SER A 2 0.69 -20.88 2.27
N VAL A 3 0.58 -20.03 3.29
CA VAL A 3 -0.56 -19.13 3.44
C VAL A 3 -0.35 -17.96 2.48
N TYR A 4 -1.39 -17.57 1.75
CA TYR A 4 -1.33 -16.39 0.89
C TYR A 4 -1.21 -15.13 1.75
N GLU A 5 -0.15 -14.35 1.53
CA GLU A 5 0.03 -13.04 2.16
C GLU A 5 -0.43 -11.95 1.18
N PRO A 6 -1.47 -11.18 1.53
CA PRO A 6 -1.97 -10.14 0.65
C PRO A 6 -1.02 -8.94 0.64
N ASN A 7 -0.85 -8.32 -0.53
CA ASN A 7 -0.21 -7.02 -0.62
C ASN A 7 -1.21 -5.88 -0.39
N SER A 8 -0.69 -4.66 -0.23
CA SER A 8 -1.52 -3.46 0.02
C SER A 8 -2.54 -3.19 -1.07
N ARG A 9 -2.22 -3.45 -2.34
CA ARG A 9 -3.14 -3.25 -3.47
C ARG A 9 -4.33 -4.21 -3.36
N HIS A 10 -4.05 -5.49 -3.13
CA HIS A 10 -5.07 -6.53 -2.94
C HIS A 10 -6.02 -6.18 -1.79
N LEU A 11 -5.50 -5.73 -0.65
CA LEU A 11 -6.34 -5.34 0.49
C LEU A 11 -7.29 -4.17 0.17
N ARG A 12 -6.83 -3.20 -0.64
CA ARG A 12 -7.64 -2.07 -1.09
C ARG A 12 -8.71 -2.50 -2.11
N GLU A 13 -8.41 -3.43 -3.01
CA GLU A 13 -9.40 -4.03 -3.91
C GLU A 13 -10.49 -4.76 -3.14
N VAL A 14 -10.12 -5.55 -2.13
CA VAL A 14 -11.09 -6.23 -1.26
C VAL A 14 -11.95 -5.23 -0.48
N LEU A 15 -11.38 -4.09 -0.06
CA LEU A 15 -12.16 -3.02 0.57
C LEU A 15 -13.22 -2.42 -0.38
N ILE A 16 -12.88 -2.20 -1.66
CA ILE A 16 -13.84 -1.72 -2.68
C ILE A 16 -14.97 -2.73 -2.84
N PHE A 17 -14.64 -4.03 -2.92
CA PHE A 17 -15.63 -5.09 -2.95
C PHE A 17 -16.56 -5.04 -1.73
N CYS A 18 -15.99 -4.93 -0.51
CA CYS A 18 -16.77 -4.81 0.73
C CYS A 18 -17.68 -3.57 0.75
N PHE A 19 -17.17 -2.44 0.28
CA PHE A 19 -17.91 -1.19 0.18
C PHE A 19 -19.13 -1.31 -0.76
N ASN A 20 -18.93 -1.93 -1.93
CA ASN A 20 -20.01 -2.20 -2.88
C ASN A 20 -21.05 -3.17 -2.33
N MET A 21 -20.63 -4.16 -1.54
CA MET A 21 -21.53 -5.06 -0.82
C MET A 21 -22.27 -4.40 0.37
N LYS A 22 -22.03 -3.11 0.66
CA LYS A 22 -22.57 -2.38 1.82
C LYS A 22 -22.29 -3.09 3.16
N LYS A 23 -21.18 -3.82 3.26
CA LYS A 23 -20.76 -4.52 4.48
C LYS A 23 -20.10 -3.53 5.44
N SER A 24 -20.73 -3.30 6.59
CA SER A 24 -20.20 -2.43 7.66
C SER A 24 -19.02 -3.04 8.44
N ALA A 25 -18.81 -4.36 8.32
CA ALA A 25 -17.81 -5.11 9.08
C ALA A 25 -16.58 -5.54 8.23
N ALA A 26 -16.22 -4.75 7.21
CA ALA A 26 -15.12 -5.06 6.29
C ALA A 26 -13.79 -5.34 7.03
N HIS A 27 -13.45 -4.51 8.01
CA HIS A 27 -12.24 -4.70 8.83
C HIS A 27 -12.22 -6.07 9.53
N ARG A 28 -13.32 -6.45 10.22
CA ARG A 28 -13.39 -7.73 10.94
C ARG A 28 -13.24 -8.93 10.00
N MET A 29 -13.81 -8.85 8.80
CA MET A 29 -13.67 -9.89 7.79
C MET A 29 -12.21 -10.02 7.32
N LEU A 30 -11.54 -8.89 7.07
CA LEU A 30 -10.13 -8.86 6.67
C LEU A 30 -9.22 -9.38 7.79
N SER A 31 -9.40 -8.93 9.03
CA SER A 31 -8.62 -9.43 10.18
C SER A 31 -8.80 -10.93 10.40
N ASN A 32 -10.02 -11.45 10.23
CA ASN A 32 -10.28 -12.90 10.35
C ASN A 32 -9.65 -13.71 9.21
N THR A 33 -9.47 -13.12 8.02
CA THR A 33 -8.98 -13.82 6.82
C THR A 33 -7.46 -13.75 6.71
N TYR A 34 -6.90 -12.56 6.95
CA TYR A 34 -5.48 -12.25 6.72
C TYR A 34 -4.68 -12.05 8.01
N GLY A 35 -5.32 -12.09 9.18
CA GLY A 35 -4.65 -11.94 10.47
C GLY A 35 -3.90 -10.60 10.56
N GLU A 36 -2.62 -10.69 10.90
CA GLU A 36 -1.73 -9.52 11.04
C GLU A 36 -1.43 -8.82 9.72
N ALA A 37 -1.59 -9.50 8.58
CA ALA A 37 -1.44 -8.90 7.26
C ALA A 37 -2.68 -8.06 6.85
N ALA A 38 -3.73 -8.02 7.68
CA ALA A 38 -4.89 -7.19 7.43
C ALA A 38 -4.56 -5.70 7.63
N ILE A 39 -5.20 -4.84 6.82
CA ILE A 39 -5.18 -3.40 7.04
C ILE A 39 -5.79 -3.04 8.39
N SER A 40 -5.21 -2.00 9.02
CA SER A 40 -5.73 -1.47 10.28
C SER A 40 -7.14 -0.91 10.14
N GLU A 41 -7.87 -0.87 11.26
CA GLU A 41 -9.23 -0.29 11.30
C GLU A 41 -9.23 1.17 10.84
N ARG A 42 -8.20 1.94 11.23
CA ARG A 42 -8.04 3.33 10.82
C ARG A 42 -7.93 3.45 9.31
N THR A 43 -7.04 2.68 8.69
CA THR A 43 -6.85 2.66 7.23
C THR A 43 -8.15 2.23 6.53
N CYS A 44 -8.84 1.22 7.04
CA CYS A 44 -10.16 0.81 6.52
C CYS A 44 -11.16 1.97 6.50
N ARG A 45 -11.23 2.75 7.59
CA ARG A 45 -12.15 3.92 7.70
C ARG A 45 -11.78 5.03 6.71
N GLU A 46 -10.50 5.35 6.60
CA GLU A 46 -9.99 6.37 5.66
C GLU A 46 -10.32 6.00 4.20
N TRP A 47 -10.08 4.74 3.80
CA TRP A 47 -10.46 4.26 2.46
C TRP A 47 -11.97 4.27 2.23
N PHE A 48 -12.76 3.84 3.22
CA PHE A 48 -14.22 3.91 3.12
C PHE A 48 -14.73 5.35 2.95
N GLN A 49 -14.07 6.32 3.57
CA GLN A 49 -14.39 7.74 3.37
C GLN A 49 -14.06 8.19 1.94
N ARG A 50 -12.93 7.76 1.36
CA ARG A 50 -12.58 8.03 -0.04
C ARG A 50 -13.62 7.45 -1.01
N PHE A 51 -14.03 6.19 -0.81
CA PHE A 51 -15.05 5.56 -1.65
C PHE A 51 -16.41 6.27 -1.59
N LYS A 52 -16.79 6.81 -0.42
CA LYS A 52 -18.01 7.63 -0.30
C LYS A 52 -17.94 8.91 -1.13
N ASN A 53 -16.75 9.45 -1.35
CA ASN A 53 -16.51 10.62 -2.20
C ASN A 53 -16.38 10.25 -3.69
N GLY A 54 -16.54 8.97 -4.05
CA GLY A 54 -16.40 8.48 -5.43
C GLY A 54 -14.96 8.27 -5.89
N ASP A 55 -13.98 8.37 -4.99
CA ASP A 55 -12.58 8.11 -5.29
C ASP A 55 -12.27 6.61 -5.06
N PHE A 56 -12.11 5.88 -6.17
CA PHE A 56 -11.78 4.45 -6.20
C PHE A 56 -10.36 4.15 -6.69
N GLU A 57 -9.49 5.16 -6.78
CA GLU A 57 -8.10 4.96 -7.17
C GLU A 57 -7.38 4.14 -6.08
N ILE A 58 -6.94 2.93 -6.45
CA ILE A 58 -6.33 1.97 -5.50
C ILE A 58 -4.87 2.32 -5.20
N GLU A 59 -4.20 2.98 -6.14
CA GLU A 59 -2.83 3.43 -5.92
C GLU A 59 -2.84 4.59 -4.91
N ASP A 60 -1.78 4.67 -4.11
CA ASP A 60 -1.57 5.92 -3.40
C ASP A 60 -1.22 6.95 -4.48
N ARG A 61 -2.08 7.95 -4.66
CA ARG A 61 -1.80 9.06 -5.56
C ARG A 61 -0.52 9.68 -5.03
N HIS A 62 0.60 9.48 -5.74
CA HIS A 62 1.94 9.88 -5.30
C HIS A 62 1.80 11.22 -4.58
N SER A 63 1.84 11.18 -3.26
CA SER A 63 1.85 12.41 -2.48
C SER A 63 3.12 13.07 -2.97
N GLY A 64 2.99 14.22 -3.65
CA GLY A 64 4.11 14.98 -4.21
C GLY A 64 5.01 15.58 -3.13
N GLY A 65 5.32 14.81 -2.09
CA GLY A 65 6.27 15.11 -1.04
C GLY A 65 7.66 14.73 -1.50
N ARG A 66 8.26 15.60 -2.31
CA ARG A 66 9.68 15.67 -2.65
C ARG A 66 10.23 14.36 -3.24
N GLU A 67 10.14 14.29 -4.56
CA GLU A 67 11.04 13.47 -5.37
C GLU A 67 12.47 13.74 -4.88
N LYS A 68 13.06 12.80 -4.13
CA LYS A 68 14.51 12.77 -3.96
C LYS A 68 15.05 12.29 -5.29
N VAL A 69 15.27 13.25 -6.19
CA VAL A 69 16.19 13.08 -7.30
C VAL A 69 17.53 12.79 -6.62
N PHE A 70 17.85 11.51 -6.44
CA PHE A 70 19.24 11.13 -6.28
C PHE A 70 19.85 11.46 -7.64
N GLU A 71 20.61 12.55 -7.71
CA GLU A 71 21.38 12.88 -8.89
C GLU A 71 22.29 11.68 -9.17
N ASP A 72 22.19 11.10 -10.37
CA ASP A 72 22.99 9.97 -10.84
C ASP A 72 24.48 10.10 -10.50
N ALA A 73 25.00 11.33 -10.37
CA ALA A 73 26.35 11.62 -9.93
C ALA A 73 26.71 11.07 -8.53
N GLU A 74 25.77 11.03 -7.58
CA GLU A 74 26.01 10.47 -6.24
C GLU A 74 26.04 8.93 -6.28
N LEU A 75 25.27 8.31 -7.18
CA LEU A 75 25.28 6.87 -7.41
C LEU A 75 26.55 6.41 -8.14
N GLU A 76 27.00 7.15 -9.16
CA GLU A 76 28.27 6.91 -9.87
C GLU A 76 29.48 7.04 -8.93
N ALA A 77 29.49 8.04 -8.04
CA ALA A 77 30.58 8.22 -7.08
C ALA A 77 30.71 7.05 -6.09
N LEU A 78 29.59 6.45 -5.67
CA LEU A 78 29.60 5.28 -4.78
C LEU A 78 30.08 4.00 -5.48
N LEU A 79 29.79 3.86 -6.78
CA LEU A 79 30.25 2.71 -7.57
C LEU A 79 31.75 2.80 -7.89
N ASP A 80 32.25 3.98 -8.25
CA ASP A 80 33.68 4.18 -8.56
C ASP A 80 34.59 3.88 -7.35
N GLN A 81 34.13 4.24 -6.14
CA GLN A 81 34.87 4.05 -4.89
C GLN A 81 35.07 2.58 -4.49
N ASP A 82 34.15 1.69 -4.89
CA ASP A 82 34.24 0.24 -4.62
C ASP A 82 35.21 -0.44 -5.60
N SER A 83 35.26 0.04 -6.86
CA SER A 83 36.20 -0.46 -7.89
C SER A 83 37.68 -0.17 -7.61
N CYS A 84 37.99 0.77 -6.72
CA CYS A 84 39.37 1.16 -6.39
C CYS A 84 39.97 0.40 -5.19
N GLN A 85 39.28 -0.62 -4.64
CA GLN A 85 39.77 -1.43 -3.51
C GLN A 85 40.32 -2.81 -3.90
N ASN A 86 40.80 -3.03 -5.13
CA ASN A 86 41.61 -4.21 -5.47
C ASN A 86 43.07 -3.87 -5.79
#